data_AF-N6TI75-F1
#
_entry.id   AF-N6TI75-F1
#
_cell.length_a   1.000
_cell.length_b   1.000
_cell.length_c   1.000
_cell.angle_alpha   90.00
_cell.angle_beta   90.00
_cell.angle_gamma   90.00
#
_symmetry.space_group_name_H-M   'P 1'
#
loop_
_entity.id
_entity.type
_entity.pdbx_description
1 polymer ?
#
loop_
_entity_poly.entity_id
_entity_poly.type
_entity_poly.pdbx_seq_one_letter_code
_entity_poly.pdbx_strand_id
1 'polypeptide(L)'
;MSVLDRVERILKRVAEVEGISNCEITPNLETLSGDGFLSEFYTGNIKNKDTGELLQIYIKVKPPRGTKIIEPAFINEVNFYAKILPELDQFQRVQGVKEPFDKIPKFYCGSLEEGQEYLALIDLKALDYVLLDKSQFIDEKHLRLIFETYGKYHALTFAYKASNPEKYQTLMKPIQDVFGVFKDFEEITTGMAERLNLSYDYIKTTDAEIAARLKLLIADVPAAFSRGFDYVGKYSTLVHGDCWSNNILFKYQPNGELENLKLLDHQLIRDTTPVHDLSYFLYSGGSKADFDKLDEYLELYYRSFSSFATELGFDPKELFPFEALKRDWKRFALMGVFMGIMLWEVKFMSKKEIQKLGVGTTDEQEMQKSYTEYAKVVRQHPEFLKNISNIIIHAAEYGVI
;
A
#
# COMPACT_ATOMS: atom_id res chain seq x y z
N MET A 1 9.44 -30.23 0.30
CA MET A 1 8.16 -30.29 -0.41
C MET A 1 8.36 -29.63 -1.77
N SER A 2 7.85 -30.20 -2.87
CA SER A 2 7.96 -29.54 -4.18
C SER A 2 7.01 -28.32 -4.27
N VAL A 3 7.28 -27.38 -5.19
CA VAL A 3 6.38 -26.24 -5.43
C VAL A 3 4.98 -26.72 -5.84
N LEU A 4 4.91 -27.78 -6.67
CA LEU A 4 3.66 -28.41 -7.07
C LEU A 4 2.85 -28.91 -5.86
N ASP A 5 3.48 -29.70 -4.99
CA ASP A 5 2.81 -30.23 -3.80
C ASP A 5 2.29 -29.11 -2.89
N ARG A 6 3.03 -28.00 -2.80
CA ARG A 6 2.64 -26.83 -2.01
C ARG A 6 1.40 -26.18 -2.60
N VAL A 7 1.42 -25.85 -3.89
CA VAL A 7 0.31 -25.18 -4.58
C VAL A 7 -0.94 -26.06 -4.56
N GLU A 8 -0.82 -27.36 -4.86
CA GLU A 8 -1.95 -28.29 -4.80
C GLU A 8 -2.57 -28.38 -3.41
N ARG A 9 -1.74 -28.44 -2.36
CA ARG A 9 -2.24 -28.46 -0.97
C ARG A 9 -3.02 -27.21 -0.63
N ILE A 10 -2.53 -26.04 -1.04
CA ILE A 10 -3.22 -24.76 -0.83
C ILE A 10 -4.57 -24.76 -1.57
N LEU A 11 -4.61 -25.20 -2.83
CA LEU A 11 -5.86 -25.28 -3.60
C LEU A 11 -6.85 -26.28 -2.98
N LYS A 12 -6.39 -27.43 -2.47
CA LYS A 12 -7.23 -28.37 -1.71
C LYS A 12 -7.82 -27.69 -0.48
N ARG A 13 -7.01 -26.92 0.26
CA ARG A 13 -7.48 -26.17 1.43
C ARG A 13 -8.53 -25.12 1.06
N VAL A 14 -8.37 -24.43 -0.07
CA VAL A 14 -9.39 -23.50 -0.58
C VAL A 14 -10.69 -24.24 -0.90
N ALA A 15 -10.62 -25.38 -1.59
CA ALA A 15 -11.80 -26.19 -1.89
C ALA A 15 -12.53 -26.65 -0.61
N GLU A 16 -11.80 -27.05 0.43
CA GLU A 16 -12.39 -27.39 1.74
C GLU A 16 -13.12 -26.22 2.38
N VAL A 17 -12.52 -25.02 2.39
CA VAL A 17 -13.11 -23.81 2.97
C VAL A 17 -14.38 -23.40 2.23
N GLU A 18 -14.39 -23.55 0.91
CA GLU A 18 -15.55 -23.26 0.07
C GLU A 18 -16.59 -24.40 0.03
N GLY A 19 -16.33 -25.50 0.77
CA GLY A 19 -17.25 -26.65 0.83
C GLY A 19 -17.34 -27.46 -0.47
N ILE A 20 -16.32 -27.42 -1.32
CA ILE A 20 -16.26 -28.12 -2.61
C ILE A 20 -15.56 -29.48 -2.42
N SER A 21 -16.35 -30.55 -2.29
CA SER A 21 -15.83 -31.92 -2.11
C SER A 21 -15.45 -32.62 -3.41
N ASN A 22 -16.17 -32.37 -4.51
CA ASN A 22 -15.93 -32.98 -5.81
C ASN A 22 -15.35 -31.95 -6.79
N CYS A 23 -14.03 -31.78 -6.77
CA CYS A 23 -13.35 -30.81 -7.63
C CYS A 23 -12.29 -31.43 -8.56
N GLU A 24 -11.99 -30.69 -9.62
CA GLU A 24 -10.74 -30.81 -10.38
C GLU A 24 -9.83 -29.65 -9.99
N ILE A 25 -8.60 -29.96 -9.57
CA ILE A 25 -7.60 -28.96 -9.18
C ILE A 25 -6.54 -28.92 -10.26
N THR A 26 -6.28 -27.72 -10.78
CA THR A 26 -5.25 -27.50 -11.80
C THR A 26 -4.29 -26.41 -11.30
N PRO A 27 -3.14 -26.78 -10.71
CA PRO A 27 -2.13 -25.81 -10.28
C PRO A 27 -1.45 -25.19 -11.50
N ASN A 28 -1.18 -23.88 -11.45
CA ASN A 28 -0.34 -23.19 -12.42
C ASN A 28 0.99 -22.81 -11.77
N LEU A 29 2.05 -23.49 -12.22
CA LEU A 29 3.40 -23.31 -11.69
C LEU A 29 4.20 -22.24 -12.44
N GLU A 30 3.62 -21.61 -13.45
CA GLU A 30 4.24 -20.42 -14.05
C GLU A 30 4.32 -19.34 -12.99
N THR A 31 5.53 -19.12 -12.47
CA THR A 31 5.77 -18.08 -11.47
C THR A 31 5.36 -16.76 -12.09
N LEU A 32 4.40 -16.07 -11.45
CA LEU A 32 4.09 -14.72 -11.86
C LEU A 32 5.29 -13.85 -11.48
N SER A 33 6.13 -13.57 -12.47
CA SER A 33 7.26 -12.65 -12.35
C SER A 33 6.72 -11.20 -12.31
N GLY A 34 6.07 -10.87 -11.20
CA GLY A 34 5.58 -9.55 -10.87
C GLY A 34 6.71 -8.63 -10.40
N ASP A 35 6.34 -7.42 -10.03
CA ASP A 35 7.23 -6.45 -9.39
C ASP A 35 7.37 -6.68 -7.87
N GLY A 36 6.80 -7.77 -7.35
CA GLY A 36 6.75 -8.04 -5.92
C GLY A 36 8.14 -8.38 -5.37
N PHE A 37 8.68 -7.48 -4.56
CA PHE A 37 10.00 -7.58 -3.94
C PHE A 37 10.08 -8.65 -2.84
N LEU A 38 8.95 -9.03 -2.24
CA LEU A 38 8.89 -9.73 -0.94
C LEU A 38 8.16 -11.08 -0.98
N SER A 39 7.73 -11.59 -2.14
CA SER A 39 6.94 -12.84 -2.23
C SER A 39 7.07 -13.59 -3.55
N GLU A 40 6.84 -14.90 -3.50
CA GLU A 40 6.63 -15.76 -4.67
C GLU A 40 5.13 -15.87 -4.96
N PHE A 41 4.76 -15.93 -6.24
CA PHE A 41 3.37 -15.88 -6.66
C PHE A 41 3.03 -17.02 -7.61
N TYR A 42 1.91 -17.69 -7.33
CA TYR A 42 1.36 -18.78 -8.11
C TYR A 42 -0.12 -18.53 -8.38
N THR A 43 -0.67 -19.28 -9.33
CA THR A 43 -2.12 -19.32 -9.56
C THR A 43 -2.61 -20.76 -9.61
N GLY A 44 -3.91 -20.96 -9.55
CA GLY A 44 -4.49 -22.28 -9.74
C GLY A 44 -6.00 -22.22 -9.87
N ASN A 45 -6.54 -23.29 -10.45
CA ASN A 45 -7.96 -23.41 -10.73
C ASN A 45 -8.57 -24.52 -9.89
N ILE A 46 -9.78 -24.28 -9.40
CA ILE A 46 -10.63 -25.27 -8.73
C ILE A 46 -11.94 -25.30 -9.49
N LYS A 47 -12.19 -26.38 -10.23
CA LYS A 47 -13.46 -26.59 -10.93
C LYS A 47 -14.35 -27.49 -10.09
N ASN A 48 -15.46 -26.95 -9.61
CA ASN A 48 -16.50 -27.74 -8.96
C ASN A 48 -17.16 -28.64 -10.03
N LYS A 49 -17.07 -29.96 -9.88
CA LYS A 49 -17.63 -30.91 -10.85
C LYS A 49 -19.14 -31.08 -10.73
N ASP A 50 -19.71 -30.72 -9.58
CA ASP A 50 -21.15 -30.82 -9.33
C ASP A 50 -21.89 -29.61 -9.91
N THR A 51 -21.31 -28.41 -9.83
CA THR A 51 -21.94 -27.16 -10.33
C THR A 51 -21.37 -26.67 -11.65
N GLY A 52 -20.16 -27.10 -12.02
CA GLY A 52 -19.40 -26.57 -13.15
C GLY A 52 -18.69 -25.24 -12.87
N GLU A 53 -18.85 -24.67 -11.68
CA GLU A 53 -18.22 -23.40 -11.27
C GLU A 53 -16.70 -23.50 -11.26
N LEU A 54 -16.03 -22.44 -11.73
CA LEU A 54 -14.58 -22.33 -11.77
C LEU A 54 -14.11 -21.23 -10.83
N LEU A 55 -13.34 -21.60 -9.80
CA LEU A 55 -12.63 -20.66 -8.95
C LEU A 55 -11.19 -20.51 -9.41
N GLN A 56 -10.79 -19.27 -9.68
CA GLN A 56 -9.42 -18.91 -10.03
C GLN A 56 -8.76 -18.26 -8.82
N ILE A 57 -7.67 -18.88 -8.37
CA ILE A 57 -7.02 -18.59 -7.09
C ILE A 57 -5.65 -17.98 -7.35
N TYR A 58 -5.39 -16.87 -6.66
CA TYR A 58 -4.09 -16.24 -6.57
C TYR A 58 -3.42 -16.63 -5.25
N ILE A 59 -2.18 -17.10 -5.32
CA ILE A 59 -1.45 -17.63 -4.16
C ILE A 59 -0.17 -16.81 -3.97
N LYS A 60 -0.07 -16.12 -2.83
CA LYS A 60 1.13 -15.40 -2.38
C LYS A 60 1.85 -16.25 -1.33
N VAL A 61 3.14 -16.45 -1.52
CA VAL A 61 3.98 -17.32 -0.70
C VAL A 61 5.13 -16.51 -0.10
N LYS A 62 5.38 -16.66 1.21
CA LYS A 62 6.56 -16.06 1.83
C LYS A 62 7.81 -16.70 1.22
N PRO A 63 8.80 -15.90 0.78
CA PRO A 63 10.04 -16.44 0.28
C PRO A 63 10.81 -17.10 1.44
N PRO A 64 11.73 -18.03 1.17
CA PRO A 64 12.47 -18.76 2.20
C PRO A 64 13.40 -17.87 3.05
N ARG A 65 13.49 -16.57 2.78
CA ARG A 65 14.36 -15.62 3.49
C ARG A 65 13.56 -14.85 4.53
N GLY A 66 13.94 -14.99 5.80
CA GLY A 66 13.40 -14.19 6.89
C GLY A 66 14.25 -12.95 7.11
N THR A 67 13.91 -11.85 6.46
CA THR A 67 14.52 -10.53 6.76
C THR A 67 13.68 -9.80 7.79
N LYS A 68 14.26 -8.77 8.43
CA LYS A 68 13.55 -7.87 9.37
C LYS A 68 12.35 -7.13 8.76
N ILE A 69 12.17 -7.20 7.44
CA ILE A 69 11.07 -6.56 6.70
C ILE A 69 10.07 -7.62 6.21
N ILE A 70 10.55 -8.70 5.57
CA ILE A 70 9.69 -9.71 4.91
C ILE A 70 8.79 -10.42 5.93
N GLU A 71 9.37 -10.87 7.05
CA GLU A 71 8.61 -11.65 8.03
C GLU A 71 7.51 -10.82 8.71
N PRO A 72 7.79 -9.61 9.24
CA PRO A 72 6.76 -8.72 9.77
C PRO A 72 5.67 -8.37 8.74
N ALA A 73 6.06 -8.06 7.49
CA ALA A 73 5.13 -7.73 6.41
C ALA A 73 4.15 -8.89 6.13
N PHE A 74 4.66 -10.12 6.07
CA PHE A 74 3.83 -11.30 5.85
C PHE A 74 2.91 -11.60 7.04
N ILE A 75 3.42 -11.45 8.27
CA ILE A 75 2.62 -11.59 9.50
C ILE A 75 1.45 -10.59 9.49
N ASN A 76 1.72 -9.33 9.15
CA ASN A 76 0.71 -8.29 9.06
C ASN A 76 -0.39 -8.64 8.06
N GLU A 77 0.00 -9.02 6.83
CA GLU A 77 -0.95 -9.31 5.77
C GLU A 77 -1.87 -10.49 6.12
N VAL A 78 -1.32 -11.59 6.64
CA VAL A 78 -2.15 -12.74 7.08
C VAL A 78 -3.08 -12.35 8.22
N ASN A 79 -2.62 -11.58 9.21
CA ASN A 79 -3.49 -11.14 10.31
C ASN A 79 -4.57 -10.16 9.82
N PHE A 80 -4.28 -9.32 8.83
CA PHE A 80 -5.27 -8.45 8.21
C PHE A 80 -6.41 -9.28 7.61
N TYR A 81 -6.10 -10.19 6.69
CA TYR A 81 -7.11 -10.97 5.99
C TYR A 81 -7.83 -11.98 6.89
N ALA A 82 -7.10 -12.67 7.78
CA ALA A 82 -7.66 -13.76 8.58
C ALA A 82 -8.38 -13.30 9.85
N LYS A 83 -8.08 -12.09 10.37
CA LYS A 83 -8.62 -11.62 11.66
C LYS A 83 -9.26 -10.25 11.60
N ILE A 84 -8.64 -9.27 10.94
CA ILE A 84 -9.15 -7.89 10.95
C ILE A 84 -10.29 -7.70 9.94
N LEU A 85 -10.10 -8.13 8.69
CA LEU A 85 -11.08 -7.96 7.62
C LEU A 85 -12.45 -8.58 7.95
N PRO A 86 -12.55 -9.81 8.50
CA PRO A 86 -13.84 -10.38 8.88
C PRO A 86 -14.59 -9.56 9.94
N GLU A 87 -13.86 -8.94 10.87
CA GLU A 87 -14.43 -8.10 11.93
C GLU A 87 -14.97 -6.78 11.38
N LEU A 88 -14.23 -6.16 10.44
CA LEU A 88 -14.70 -4.97 9.73
C LEU A 88 -15.94 -5.28 8.87
N ASP A 89 -15.94 -6.42 8.18
CA ASP A 89 -17.06 -6.86 7.35
C ASP A 89 -18.31 -7.16 8.18
N GLN A 90 -18.14 -7.89 9.29
CA GLN A 90 -19.24 -8.15 10.23
C GLN A 90 -19.79 -6.85 10.80
N PHE A 91 -18.92 -5.92 11.22
CA PHE A 91 -19.32 -4.65 11.80
C PHE A 91 -20.20 -3.83 10.85
N GLN A 92 -19.76 -3.61 9.61
CA GLN A 92 -20.55 -2.84 8.64
C GLN A 92 -21.89 -3.50 8.30
N ARG A 93 -21.95 -4.84 8.24
CA ARG A 93 -23.20 -5.58 8.03
C ARG A 93 -24.18 -5.42 9.19
N VAL A 94 -23.69 -5.48 10.43
CA VAL A 94 -24.51 -5.28 11.64
C VAL A 94 -25.06 -3.86 11.69
N GLN A 95 -24.28 -2.85 11.27
CA GLN A 95 -24.75 -1.47 11.16
C GLN A 95 -25.74 -1.24 10.01
N GLY A 96 -25.90 -2.22 9.10
CA GLY A 96 -26.87 -2.14 8.02
C GLY A 96 -26.57 -1.04 6.99
N VAL A 97 -25.29 -0.75 6.74
CA VAL A 97 -24.89 0.23 5.71
C VAL A 97 -25.42 -0.17 4.34
N LYS A 98 -25.83 0.82 3.53
CA LYS A 98 -26.48 0.54 2.23
C LYS A 98 -25.50 -0.05 1.22
N GLU A 99 -24.31 0.53 1.20
CA GLU A 99 -23.21 0.09 0.35
C GLU A 99 -22.02 -0.28 1.23
N PRO A 100 -21.85 -1.56 1.60
CA PRO A 100 -20.67 -2.01 2.32
C PRO A 100 -19.37 -1.67 1.57
N PHE A 101 -18.30 -1.41 2.32
CA PHE A 101 -16.96 -1.38 1.78
C PHE A 101 -16.56 -2.78 1.31
N ASP A 102 -16.60 -2.97 0.00
CA ASP A 102 -16.13 -4.18 -0.70
C ASP A 102 -15.03 -3.80 -1.70
N LYS A 103 -13.90 -3.27 -1.18
CA LYS A 103 -12.74 -2.91 -2.01
C LYS A 103 -11.52 -3.78 -1.72
N ILE A 104 -11.70 -4.88 -1.00
CA ILE A 104 -10.65 -5.85 -0.67
C ILE A 104 -10.92 -7.17 -1.43
N PRO A 105 -9.90 -7.86 -1.96
CA PRO A 105 -10.09 -9.18 -2.57
C PRO A 105 -10.66 -10.19 -1.58
N LYS A 106 -11.46 -11.14 -2.08
CA LYS A 106 -11.90 -12.29 -1.28
C LYS A 106 -10.68 -13.09 -0.84
N PHE A 107 -10.60 -13.33 0.46
CA PHE A 107 -9.63 -14.22 1.09
C PHE A 107 -10.26 -15.57 1.37
N TYR A 108 -9.57 -16.63 0.97
CA TYR A 108 -10.01 -18.00 1.22
C TYR A 108 -9.34 -18.57 2.45
N CYS A 109 -8.00 -18.55 2.48
CA CYS A 109 -7.23 -19.09 3.59
C CYS A 109 -5.78 -18.59 3.55
N GLY A 110 -5.07 -18.74 4.66
CA GLY A 110 -3.66 -18.40 4.79
C GLY A 110 -3.03 -19.08 5.99
N SER A 111 -1.72 -19.09 6.05
CA SER A 111 -0.94 -19.73 7.11
C SER A 111 0.26 -18.88 7.51
N LEU A 112 0.60 -18.93 8.80
CA LEU A 112 1.83 -18.42 9.40
C LEU A 112 2.69 -19.55 9.99
N GLU A 113 2.36 -20.81 9.70
CA GLU A 113 3.18 -21.95 10.10
C GLU A 113 4.53 -21.88 9.37
N GLU A 114 5.62 -21.99 10.13
CA GLU A 114 6.98 -21.85 9.63
C GLU A 114 7.26 -22.82 8.48
N GLY A 115 7.74 -22.26 7.35
CA GLY A 115 8.01 -23.01 6.12
C GLY A 115 6.75 -23.38 5.31
N GLN A 116 5.56 -22.98 5.77
CA GLN A 116 4.26 -23.17 5.12
C GLN A 116 3.47 -21.86 5.04
N GLU A 117 4.13 -20.70 5.04
CA GLU A 117 3.45 -19.41 5.04
C GLU A 117 2.88 -19.07 3.66
N TYR A 118 1.58 -18.78 3.58
CA TYR A 118 0.91 -18.42 2.32
C TYR A 118 -0.36 -17.59 2.56
N LEU A 119 -0.83 -16.90 1.52
CA LEU A 119 -2.19 -16.39 1.37
C LEU A 119 -2.79 -16.92 0.08
N ALA A 120 -4.06 -17.33 0.14
CA ALA A 120 -4.88 -17.70 -1.02
C ALA A 120 -6.04 -16.71 -1.15
N LEU A 121 -6.03 -15.97 -2.25
CA LEU A 121 -6.97 -14.91 -2.58
C LEU A 121 -7.67 -15.24 -3.91
N ILE A 122 -8.78 -14.56 -4.20
CA ILE A 122 -9.37 -14.57 -5.54
C ILE A 122 -8.39 -13.95 -6.55
N ASP A 123 -8.24 -14.58 -7.72
CA ASP A 123 -7.50 -13.99 -8.82
C ASP A 123 -8.35 -12.89 -9.47
N LEU A 124 -8.04 -11.63 -9.18
CA LEU A 124 -8.79 -10.50 -9.71
C LEU A 124 -8.57 -10.29 -11.21
N LYS A 125 -7.49 -10.80 -11.81
CA LYS A 125 -7.32 -10.74 -13.27
C LYS A 125 -8.36 -11.60 -13.99
N ALA A 126 -8.80 -12.68 -13.35
CA ALA A 126 -9.92 -13.49 -13.83
C ALA A 126 -11.27 -12.76 -13.80
N LEU A 127 -11.35 -11.65 -13.06
CA LEU A 127 -12.53 -10.79 -12.94
C LEU A 127 -12.40 -9.48 -13.74
N ASP A 128 -11.48 -9.47 -14.72
CA ASP A 128 -11.17 -8.36 -15.62
C ASP A 128 -10.62 -7.11 -14.92
N TYR A 129 -10.07 -7.27 -13.72
CA TYR A 129 -9.32 -6.20 -13.09
C TYR A 129 -7.91 -6.09 -13.68
N VAL A 130 -7.48 -4.87 -13.93
CA VAL A 130 -6.20 -4.55 -14.57
C VAL A 130 -5.35 -3.64 -13.69
N LEU A 131 -4.04 -3.80 -13.83
CA LEU A 131 -3.05 -2.97 -13.16
C LEU A 131 -2.69 -1.80 -14.07
N LEU A 132 -2.57 -0.59 -13.49
CA LEU A 132 -2.05 0.56 -14.23
C LEU A 132 -0.54 0.41 -14.47
N ASP A 133 -0.04 1.03 -15.54
CA ASP A 133 1.39 1.16 -15.76
C ASP A 133 2.00 2.08 -14.70
N LYS A 134 2.79 1.49 -13.80
CA LYS A 134 3.44 2.19 -12.69
C LYS A 134 4.40 3.30 -13.12
N SER A 135 4.90 3.26 -14.35
CA SER A 135 5.84 4.25 -14.89
C SER A 135 5.15 5.57 -15.22
N GLN A 136 3.81 5.55 -15.31
CA GLN A 136 3.01 6.71 -15.65
C GLN A 136 2.44 7.38 -14.38
N PHE A 137 2.13 8.66 -14.52
CA PHE A 137 1.27 9.34 -13.56
C PHE A 137 -0.14 8.78 -13.64
N ILE A 138 -0.81 8.77 -12.50
CA ILE A 138 -2.21 8.36 -12.37
C ILE A 138 -3.07 9.55 -12.81
N ASP A 139 -4.07 9.29 -13.65
CA ASP A 139 -4.98 10.36 -14.07
C ASP A 139 -5.94 10.79 -12.95
N GLU A 140 -6.54 11.97 -13.15
CA GLU A 140 -7.45 12.58 -12.19
C GLU A 140 -8.66 11.70 -11.84
N LYS A 141 -9.21 10.91 -12.77
CA LYS A 141 -10.38 10.06 -12.50
C LYS A 141 -10.02 8.96 -11.50
N HIS A 142 -8.85 8.35 -11.68
CA HIS A 142 -8.33 7.35 -10.76
C HIS A 142 -7.97 7.95 -9.41
N LEU A 143 -7.28 9.10 -9.38
CA LEU A 143 -6.96 9.82 -8.14
C LEU A 143 -8.22 10.08 -7.32
N ARG A 144 -9.28 10.62 -7.96
CA ARG A 144 -10.55 10.91 -7.30
C ARG A 144 -11.17 9.65 -6.68
N LEU A 145 -11.28 8.56 -7.45
CA LEU A 145 -11.85 7.30 -6.94
C LEU A 145 -11.06 6.72 -5.75
N ILE A 146 -9.74 6.88 -5.74
CA ILE A 146 -8.88 6.35 -4.69
C ILE A 146 -9.00 7.19 -3.41
N PHE A 147 -9.06 8.52 -3.50
CA PHE A 147 -9.33 9.37 -2.34
C PHE A 147 -10.73 9.09 -1.74
N GLU A 148 -11.74 8.87 -2.59
CA GLU A 148 -13.07 8.44 -2.12
C GLU A 148 -13.02 7.07 -1.43
N THR A 149 -12.30 6.11 -2.01
CA THR A 149 -12.12 4.77 -1.46
C THR A 149 -11.45 4.82 -0.09
N TYR A 150 -10.35 5.57 0.06
CA TYR A 150 -9.68 5.72 1.34
C TYR A 150 -10.55 6.46 2.36
N GLY A 151 -11.38 7.42 1.93
CA GLY A 151 -12.38 8.06 2.79
C GLY A 151 -13.30 7.03 3.44
N LYS A 152 -13.84 6.12 2.62
CA LYS A 152 -14.73 5.04 3.06
C LYS A 152 -14.01 4.01 3.93
N TYR A 153 -12.81 3.58 3.52
CA TYR A 153 -11.98 2.64 4.28
C TYR A 153 -11.64 3.17 5.68
N HIS A 154 -11.14 4.40 5.77
CA HIS A 154 -10.79 5.00 7.05
C HIS A 154 -12.00 5.24 7.94
N ALA A 155 -13.15 5.64 7.38
CA ALA A 155 -14.38 5.78 8.16
C ALA A 155 -14.80 4.45 8.81
N LEU A 156 -14.67 3.33 8.07
CA LEU A 156 -14.95 2.00 8.60
C LEU A 156 -14.08 1.66 9.81
N THR A 157 -12.77 1.88 9.68
CA THR A 157 -11.79 1.50 10.70
C THR A 157 -11.83 2.43 11.91
N PHE A 158 -12.07 3.73 11.71
CA PHE A 158 -12.33 4.68 12.80
C PHE A 158 -13.59 4.29 13.59
N ALA A 159 -14.71 4.03 12.90
CA ALA A 159 -15.98 3.67 13.53
C ALA A 159 -15.89 2.34 14.27
N TYR A 160 -15.22 1.34 13.69
CA TYR A 160 -14.97 0.05 14.33
C TYR A 160 -14.14 0.22 15.61
N LYS A 161 -13.06 1.00 15.55
CA LYS A 161 -12.19 1.30 16.71
C LYS A 161 -12.94 2.03 17.82
N ALA A 162 -13.77 3.02 17.47
CA ALA A 162 -14.58 3.75 18.43
C ALA A 162 -15.64 2.86 19.11
N SER A 163 -16.23 1.93 18.35
CA SER A 163 -17.24 0.97 18.86
C SER A 163 -16.63 -0.15 19.70
N ASN A 164 -15.42 -0.61 19.34
CA ASN A 164 -14.82 -1.84 19.86
C ASN A 164 -13.35 -1.64 20.28
N PRO A 165 -13.05 -0.71 21.22
CA PRO A 165 -11.66 -0.32 21.50
C PRO A 165 -10.78 -1.47 21.99
N GLU A 166 -11.27 -2.33 22.89
CA GLU A 166 -10.52 -3.48 23.43
C GLU A 166 -10.25 -4.55 22.37
N LYS A 167 -11.27 -4.83 21.55
CA LYS A 167 -11.15 -5.78 20.44
C LYS A 167 -10.20 -5.26 19.37
N TYR A 168 -10.27 -3.98 19.03
CA TYR A 168 -9.33 -3.31 18.13
C TYR A 168 -7.90 -3.43 18.67
N GLN A 169 -7.66 -3.13 19.95
CA GLN A 169 -6.34 -3.26 20.55
C GLN A 169 -5.80 -4.70 20.48
N THR A 170 -6.68 -5.69 20.69
CA THR A 170 -6.33 -7.12 20.60
C THR A 170 -5.97 -7.53 19.16
N LEU A 171 -6.73 -7.05 18.17
CA LEU A 171 -6.47 -7.27 16.75
C LEU A 171 -5.18 -6.61 16.26
N MET A 172 -4.83 -5.46 16.82
CA MET A 172 -3.61 -4.73 16.46
C MET A 172 -2.34 -5.23 17.16
N LYS A 173 -2.46 -5.97 18.28
CA LYS A 173 -1.32 -6.51 19.03
C LYS A 173 -0.31 -7.32 18.21
N PRO A 174 -0.70 -8.22 17.27
CA PRO A 174 0.25 -8.95 16.44
C PRO A 174 0.82 -8.15 15.27
N ILE A 175 0.31 -6.93 15.01
CA ILE A 175 0.75 -6.10 13.89
C ILE A 175 2.07 -5.42 14.24
N GLN A 176 3.02 -5.47 13.32
CA GLN A 176 4.38 -4.96 13.48
C GLN A 176 4.60 -3.75 12.58
N ASP A 177 5.17 -2.67 13.12
CA ASP A 177 5.48 -1.48 12.32
C ASP A 177 6.74 -1.70 11.47
N VAL A 178 6.53 -2.11 10.22
CA VAL A 178 7.58 -2.34 9.23
C VAL A 178 8.34 -1.05 8.90
N PHE A 179 7.65 0.11 8.92
CA PHE A 179 8.30 1.39 8.66
C PHE A 179 9.10 1.92 9.85
N GLY A 180 8.74 1.50 11.07
CA GLY A 180 9.37 1.98 12.30
C GLY A 180 10.88 1.77 12.36
N VAL A 181 11.41 0.80 11.62
CA VAL A 181 12.85 0.50 11.53
C VAL A 181 13.58 1.29 10.43
N PHE A 182 12.88 2.01 9.55
CA PHE A 182 13.52 2.68 8.40
C PHE A 182 14.55 3.72 8.82
N LYS A 183 14.29 4.44 9.91
CA LYS A 183 15.20 5.45 10.48
C LYS A 183 16.48 4.86 11.07
N ASP A 184 16.45 3.57 11.42
CA ASP A 184 17.58 2.87 12.04
C ASP A 184 18.52 2.26 11.00
N PHE A 185 18.13 2.25 9.72
CA PHE A 185 18.97 1.78 8.61
C PHE A 185 19.74 2.95 7.99
N GLU A 186 21.08 2.91 8.14
CA GLU A 186 21.99 3.92 7.61
C GLU A 186 21.89 4.05 6.09
N GLU A 187 21.63 2.94 5.38
CA GLU A 187 21.50 2.91 3.92
C GLU A 187 20.25 3.67 3.45
N ILE A 188 19.14 3.57 4.18
CA ILE A 188 17.89 4.27 3.87
C ILE A 188 18.07 5.78 4.08
N THR A 189 18.62 6.16 5.23
CA THR A 189 18.82 7.57 5.60
C THR A 189 19.88 8.25 4.73
N THR A 190 21.01 7.60 4.47
CA THR A 190 22.06 8.10 3.55
C THR A 190 21.54 8.23 2.14
N GLY A 191 20.87 7.20 1.61
CA GLY A 191 20.28 7.29 0.27
C GLY A 191 19.24 8.41 0.18
N MET A 192 18.47 8.64 1.24
CA MET A 192 17.49 9.75 1.27
C MET A 192 18.20 11.09 1.24
N ALA A 193 19.27 11.27 2.03
CA ALA A 193 20.09 12.48 1.99
C ALA A 193 20.64 12.76 0.59
N GLU A 194 21.12 11.74 -0.13
CA GLU A 194 21.58 11.88 -1.51
C GLU A 194 20.48 12.39 -2.45
N ARG A 195 19.28 11.79 -2.38
CA ARG A 195 18.11 12.19 -3.20
C ARG A 195 17.63 13.61 -2.89
N LEU A 196 17.63 14.00 -1.62
CA LEU A 196 17.31 15.36 -1.20
C LEU A 196 18.37 16.37 -1.68
N ASN A 197 19.66 16.02 -1.64
CA ASN A 197 20.73 16.89 -2.16
C ASN A 197 20.63 17.11 -3.67
N LEU A 198 20.27 16.09 -4.45
CA LEU A 198 20.01 16.24 -5.89
C LEU A 198 18.88 17.26 -6.14
N SER A 199 17.79 17.14 -5.37
CA SER A 199 16.66 18.07 -5.47
C SER A 199 17.04 19.48 -5.02
N TYR A 200 17.90 19.62 -4.01
CA TYR A 200 18.44 20.91 -3.59
C TYR A 200 19.23 21.57 -4.73
N ASP A 201 20.09 20.82 -5.41
CA ASP A 201 20.87 21.35 -6.54
C ASP A 201 19.99 21.78 -7.71
N TYR A 202 18.87 21.09 -7.92
CA TYR A 202 17.86 21.47 -8.90
C TYR A 202 17.12 22.75 -8.49
N ILE A 203 16.58 22.78 -7.27
CA ILE A 203 15.69 23.83 -6.78
C ILE A 203 16.43 25.14 -6.48
N LYS A 204 17.67 25.11 -5.96
CA LYS A 204 18.43 26.32 -5.58
C LYS A 204 18.64 27.31 -6.72
N THR A 205 18.51 26.85 -7.96
CA THR A 205 18.65 27.67 -9.17
C THR A 205 17.38 28.45 -9.53
N THR A 206 16.23 28.03 -8.99
CA THR A 206 14.90 28.56 -9.33
C THR A 206 14.16 29.13 -8.14
N ASP A 207 14.35 28.59 -6.92
CA ASP A 207 13.73 29.06 -5.69
C ASP A 207 14.68 28.92 -4.48
N ALA A 208 15.23 30.06 -4.03
CA ALA A 208 16.16 30.09 -2.91
C ALA A 208 15.50 29.85 -1.55
N GLU A 209 14.21 30.18 -1.40
CA GLU A 209 13.49 30.02 -0.14
C GLU A 209 13.17 28.54 0.10
N ILE A 210 12.63 27.85 -0.90
CA ILE A 210 12.36 26.41 -0.84
C ILE A 210 13.68 25.64 -0.64
N ALA A 211 14.75 26.03 -1.35
CA ALA A 211 16.06 25.42 -1.17
C ALA A 211 16.59 25.57 0.28
N ALA A 212 16.34 26.71 0.93
CA ALA A 212 16.73 26.91 2.32
C ALA A 212 15.95 25.99 3.29
N ARG A 213 14.64 25.81 3.07
CA ARG A 213 13.81 24.87 3.87
C ARG A 213 14.27 23.42 3.68
N LEU A 214 14.51 23.01 2.43
CA LEU A 214 15.03 21.69 2.11
C LEU A 214 16.38 21.42 2.78
N LYS A 215 17.26 22.42 2.88
CA LYS A 215 18.55 22.28 3.56
C LYS A 215 18.40 21.94 5.05
N LEU A 216 17.35 22.42 5.72
CA LEU A 216 17.04 22.05 7.11
C LEU A 216 16.64 20.57 7.22
N LEU A 217 15.92 20.05 6.23
CA LEU A 217 15.55 18.64 6.16
C LEU A 217 16.77 17.73 5.94
N ILE A 218 17.70 18.15 5.07
CA ILE A 218 18.93 17.42 4.76
C ILE A 218 19.87 17.38 5.97
N ALA A 219 19.86 18.42 6.81
CA ALA A 219 20.77 18.52 7.96
C ALA A 219 20.56 17.40 9.01
N ASP A 220 19.34 16.86 9.12
CA ASP A 220 19.02 15.77 10.03
C ASP A 220 17.91 14.87 9.46
N VAL A 221 18.30 14.00 8.51
CA VAL A 221 17.40 13.05 7.85
C VAL A 221 16.78 12.05 8.83
N PRO A 222 17.50 11.45 9.80
CA PRO A 222 16.90 10.58 10.81
C PRO A 222 15.78 11.27 11.63
N ALA A 223 15.99 12.52 12.06
CA ALA A 223 14.94 13.28 12.73
C ALA A 223 13.77 13.60 11.79
N ALA A 224 14.02 13.85 10.51
CA ALA A 224 12.99 14.02 9.50
C ALA A 224 12.14 12.75 9.29
N PHE A 225 12.76 11.57 9.26
CA PHE A 225 12.04 10.29 9.24
C PHE A 225 11.17 10.16 10.50
N SER A 226 11.72 10.41 11.68
CA SER A 226 10.94 10.35 12.93
C SER A 226 9.73 11.30 12.89
N ARG A 227 9.91 12.54 12.39
CA ARG A 227 8.83 13.53 12.24
C ARG A 227 7.72 13.06 11.31
N GLY A 228 8.06 12.39 10.21
CA GLY A 228 7.11 11.91 9.22
C GLY A 228 6.40 10.62 9.64
N PHE A 229 7.12 9.68 10.25
CA PHE A 229 6.65 8.31 10.47
C PHE A 229 6.10 8.06 11.88
N ASP A 230 6.66 8.71 12.91
CA ASP A 230 6.25 8.51 14.29
C ASP A 230 4.98 9.34 14.58
N TYR A 231 3.81 8.71 14.44
CA TYR A 231 2.55 9.40 14.68
C TYR A 231 2.33 9.67 16.17
N VAL A 232 2.16 10.96 16.50
CA VAL A 232 1.82 11.43 17.84
C VAL A 232 0.59 12.32 17.73
N GLY A 233 -0.59 11.72 17.70
CA GLY A 233 -1.86 12.44 17.59
C GLY A 233 -3.06 11.62 18.08
N LYS A 234 -4.23 12.27 18.13
CA LYS A 234 -5.48 11.70 18.66
C LYS A 234 -6.23 10.83 17.64
N TYR A 235 -6.08 11.15 16.35
CA TYR A 235 -6.91 10.63 15.28
C TYR A 235 -6.16 9.56 14.48
N SER A 236 -5.87 8.43 15.12
CA SER A 236 -5.32 7.26 14.44
C SER A 236 -6.41 6.26 14.03
N THR A 237 -6.17 5.65 12.88
CA THR A 237 -6.96 4.60 12.30
C THR A 237 -6.07 3.55 11.66
N LEU A 238 -6.64 2.39 11.32
CA LEU A 238 -5.96 1.38 10.52
C LEU A 238 -5.83 1.92 9.09
N VAL A 239 -4.60 2.17 8.67
CA VAL A 239 -4.25 2.55 7.30
C VAL A 239 -3.88 1.31 6.49
N HIS A 240 -4.01 1.40 5.17
CA HIS A 240 -3.58 0.38 4.22
C HIS A 240 -2.05 0.23 4.25
N GLY A 241 -1.33 1.35 4.29
CA GLY A 241 0.11 1.42 4.50
C GLY A 241 0.97 1.25 3.25
N ASP A 242 0.58 0.37 2.31
CA ASP A 242 1.29 0.17 1.03
C ASP A 242 0.48 0.64 -0.18
N CYS A 243 0.12 1.92 -0.18
CA CYS A 243 -0.94 2.46 -1.03
C CYS A 243 -0.51 2.94 -2.42
N TRP A 244 0.66 2.56 -2.94
CA TRP A 244 1.07 2.95 -4.30
C TRP A 244 0.29 2.21 -5.40
N SER A 245 0.34 2.72 -6.63
CA SER A 245 -0.46 2.23 -7.77
C SER A 245 -0.32 0.74 -8.06
N ASN A 246 0.82 0.12 -7.71
CA ASN A 246 1.06 -1.29 -7.97
C ASN A 246 0.21 -2.22 -7.08
N ASN A 247 -0.35 -1.69 -6.00
CA ASN A 247 -1.21 -2.42 -5.06
C ASN A 247 -2.69 -2.04 -5.22
N ILE A 248 -3.06 -1.47 -6.38
CA ILE A 248 -4.45 -1.13 -6.70
C ILE A 248 -4.77 -1.66 -8.09
N LEU A 249 -5.77 -2.53 -8.17
CA LEU A 249 -6.31 -2.99 -9.45
C LEU A 249 -7.62 -2.29 -9.75
N PHE A 250 -7.85 -1.97 -11.02
CA PHE A 250 -9.03 -1.25 -11.50
C PHE A 250 -9.85 -2.10 -12.44
N LYS A 251 -11.16 -1.89 -12.43
CA LYS A 251 -12.10 -2.50 -13.35
C LYS A 251 -12.78 -1.41 -14.16
N TYR A 252 -13.01 -1.71 -15.42
CA TYR A 252 -13.59 -0.77 -16.37
C TYR A 252 -14.82 -1.40 -17.02
N GLN A 253 -15.80 -0.54 -17.30
CA GLN A 253 -16.95 -0.90 -18.10
C GLN A 253 -16.53 -1.11 -19.58
N PRO A 254 -17.35 -1.78 -20.40
CA PRO A 254 -17.05 -1.99 -21.82
C PRO A 254 -16.84 -0.70 -22.63
N ASN A 255 -17.35 0.44 -22.17
CA ASN A 255 -17.15 1.76 -22.79
C ASN A 255 -15.81 2.43 -22.39
N GLY A 256 -15.01 1.79 -21.54
CA GLY A 256 -13.74 2.30 -21.02
C GLY A 256 -13.86 3.19 -19.77
N GLU A 257 -15.05 3.35 -19.21
CA GLU A 257 -15.24 4.13 -17.97
C GLU A 257 -14.82 3.33 -16.74
N LEU A 258 -14.23 4.03 -15.77
CA LEU A 258 -13.78 3.45 -14.52
C LEU A 258 -14.98 2.97 -13.70
N GLU A 259 -15.03 1.68 -13.41
CA GLU A 259 -16.16 1.01 -12.73
C GLU A 259 -15.86 0.79 -11.24
N ASN A 260 -14.70 0.23 -10.94
CA ASN A 260 -14.37 -0.23 -9.60
C ASN A 260 -12.86 -0.31 -9.38
N LEU A 261 -12.46 -0.50 -8.12
CA LEU A 261 -11.09 -0.84 -7.76
C LEU A 261 -11.03 -1.86 -6.61
N LYS A 262 -9.89 -2.53 -6.49
CA LYS A 262 -9.55 -3.39 -5.34
C LYS A 262 -8.16 -3.01 -4.82
N LEU A 263 -8.06 -2.82 -3.51
CA LEU A 263 -6.82 -2.59 -2.78
C LEU A 263 -6.17 -3.94 -2.43
N LEU A 264 -4.93 -4.11 -2.81
CA LEU A 264 -4.12 -5.32 -2.57
C LEU A 264 -3.07 -5.05 -1.51
N ASP A 265 -2.48 -6.11 -0.95
CA ASP A 265 -1.21 -6.04 -0.22
C ASP A 265 -1.22 -5.18 1.06
N HIS A 266 -1.97 -5.66 2.07
CA HIS A 266 -2.06 -5.04 3.39
C HIS A 266 -0.88 -5.41 4.30
N GLN A 267 0.33 -5.51 3.74
CA GLN A 267 1.53 -5.92 4.47
C GLN A 267 2.13 -4.81 5.36
N LEU A 268 1.87 -3.54 5.03
CA LEU A 268 2.38 -2.37 5.75
C LEU A 268 1.31 -1.68 6.62
N ILE A 269 0.23 -2.39 6.96
CA ILE A 269 -0.83 -1.86 7.83
C ILE A 269 -0.29 -1.41 9.18
N ARG A 270 -0.88 -0.34 9.73
CA ARG A 270 -0.52 0.23 11.03
C ARG A 270 -1.63 1.12 11.57
N ASP A 271 -1.69 1.30 12.89
CA ASP A 271 -2.60 2.26 13.53
C ASP A 271 -1.95 3.65 13.54
N THR A 272 -2.37 4.55 12.65
CA THR A 272 -1.71 5.84 12.44
C THR A 272 -2.65 6.86 11.77
N THR A 273 -2.16 8.04 11.38
CA THR A 273 -3.00 9.04 10.69
C THR A 273 -3.38 8.60 9.27
N PRO A 274 -4.62 8.86 8.81
CA PRO A 274 -5.03 8.59 7.43
C PRO A 274 -4.20 9.36 6.38
N VAL A 275 -3.52 10.45 6.79
CA VAL A 275 -2.61 11.22 5.94
C VAL A 275 -1.50 10.34 5.36
N HIS A 276 -1.09 9.27 6.03
CA HIS A 276 -0.05 8.39 5.52
C HIS A 276 -0.46 7.73 4.21
N ASP A 277 -1.67 7.18 4.09
CA ASP A 277 -2.15 6.62 2.82
C ASP A 277 -2.35 7.72 1.77
N LEU A 278 -2.96 8.84 2.15
CA LEU A 278 -3.30 9.91 1.21
C LEU A 278 -2.05 10.59 0.61
N SER A 279 -1.08 10.94 1.45
CA SER A 279 0.15 11.60 1.01
C SER A 279 1.08 10.64 0.28
N TYR A 280 1.20 9.39 0.73
CA TYR A 280 2.00 8.37 0.04
C TYR A 280 1.44 8.10 -1.35
N PHE A 281 0.13 7.86 -1.47
CA PHE A 281 -0.49 7.65 -2.77
C PHE A 281 -0.34 8.88 -3.70
N LEU A 282 -0.64 10.09 -3.20
CA LEU A 282 -0.53 11.31 -3.99
C LEU A 282 0.88 11.50 -4.53
N TYR A 283 1.90 11.48 -3.68
CA TYR A 283 3.27 11.79 -4.12
C TYR A 283 3.92 10.66 -4.91
N SER A 284 3.48 9.40 -4.76
CA SER A 284 3.98 8.30 -5.57
C SER A 284 3.27 8.14 -6.92
N GLY A 285 2.12 8.78 -7.13
CA GLY A 285 1.29 8.59 -8.33
C GLY A 285 0.89 9.85 -9.10
N GLY A 286 0.71 10.98 -8.42
CA GLY A 286 0.22 12.24 -9.01
C GLY A 286 1.31 13.08 -9.68
N SER A 287 0.88 13.94 -10.60
CA SER A 287 1.73 14.96 -11.22
C SER A 287 1.74 16.26 -10.40
N LYS A 288 2.59 17.25 -10.76
CA LYS A 288 2.56 18.58 -10.10
C LYS A 288 1.16 19.23 -10.20
N ALA A 289 0.48 19.09 -11.34
CA ALA A 289 -0.86 19.63 -11.53
C ALA A 289 -1.89 18.96 -10.60
N ASP A 290 -1.67 17.69 -10.22
CA ASP A 290 -2.51 17.01 -9.23
C ASP A 290 -2.19 17.47 -7.81
N PHE A 291 -0.91 17.72 -7.50
CA PHE A 291 -0.53 18.27 -6.20
C PHE A 291 -1.20 19.63 -5.96
N ASP A 292 -1.27 20.47 -7.00
CA ASP A 292 -1.92 21.78 -6.94
C ASP A 292 -3.44 21.70 -6.68
N LYS A 293 -4.04 20.51 -6.82
CA LYS A 293 -5.45 20.21 -6.50
C LYS A 293 -5.62 19.49 -5.15
N LEU A 294 -4.59 19.46 -4.31
CA LEU A 294 -4.62 18.74 -3.03
C LEU A 294 -5.86 19.06 -2.19
N ASP A 295 -6.24 20.34 -2.08
CA ASP A 295 -7.42 20.75 -1.30
C ASP A 295 -8.70 20.08 -1.81
N GLU A 296 -8.89 20.00 -3.13
CA GLU A 296 -10.05 19.31 -3.73
C GLU A 296 -10.04 17.82 -3.39
N TYR A 297 -8.88 17.17 -3.41
CA TYR A 297 -8.75 15.76 -3.07
C TYR A 297 -8.99 15.49 -1.58
N LEU A 298 -8.55 16.39 -0.69
CA LEU A 298 -8.82 16.28 0.76
C LEU A 298 -10.31 16.49 1.06
N GLU A 299 -10.97 17.43 0.41
CA GLU A 299 -12.41 17.63 0.52
C GLU A 299 -13.19 16.42 0.01
N LEU A 300 -12.77 15.86 -1.13
CA LEU A 300 -13.36 14.65 -1.71
C LEU A 300 -13.26 13.45 -0.77
N TYR A 301 -12.06 13.20 -0.24
CA TYR A 301 -11.82 12.20 0.79
C TYR A 301 -12.72 12.41 2.00
N TYR A 302 -12.77 13.64 2.52
CA TYR A 302 -13.49 13.94 3.75
C TYR A 302 -15.00 13.83 3.58
N ARG A 303 -15.53 14.14 2.39
CA ARG A 303 -16.93 13.92 2.04
C ARG A 303 -17.28 12.43 2.04
N SER A 304 -16.45 11.59 1.42
CA SER A 304 -16.63 10.14 1.43
C SER A 304 -16.56 9.58 2.86
N PHE A 305 -15.54 9.98 3.62
CA PHE A 305 -15.38 9.65 5.03
C PHE A 305 -16.62 10.03 5.84
N SER A 306 -17.09 11.26 5.70
CA SER A 306 -18.21 11.78 6.49
C SER A 306 -19.52 11.07 6.17
N SER A 307 -19.77 10.82 4.89
CA SER A 307 -20.95 10.07 4.44
C SER A 307 -20.97 8.68 5.07
N PHE A 308 -19.85 7.94 4.95
CA PHE A 308 -19.81 6.56 5.44
C PHE A 308 -19.78 6.47 6.97
N ALA A 309 -19.10 7.38 7.67
CA ALA A 309 -19.16 7.47 9.12
C ALA A 309 -20.59 7.70 9.63
N THR A 310 -21.35 8.56 8.93
CA THR A 310 -22.77 8.81 9.24
C THR A 310 -23.62 7.56 9.03
N GLU A 311 -23.41 6.83 7.94
CA GLU A 311 -24.09 5.54 7.69
C GLU A 311 -23.76 4.50 8.75
N LEU A 312 -22.56 4.53 9.31
CA LEU A 312 -22.12 3.65 10.41
C LEU A 312 -22.64 4.12 11.79
N GLY A 313 -23.39 5.22 11.86
CA GLY A 313 -23.98 5.74 13.09
C GLY A 313 -23.07 6.68 13.90
N PHE A 314 -22.04 7.26 13.29
CA PHE A 314 -21.07 8.16 13.96
C PHE A 314 -21.20 9.60 13.46
N ASP A 315 -20.97 10.57 14.35
CA ASP A 315 -20.74 11.96 13.94
C ASP A 315 -19.30 12.08 13.39
N PRO A 316 -19.11 12.39 12.11
CA PRO A 316 -17.79 12.52 11.52
C PRO A 316 -16.95 13.63 12.16
N LYS A 317 -17.56 14.68 12.70
CA LYS A 317 -16.82 15.78 13.34
C LYS A 317 -16.19 15.36 14.66
N GLU A 318 -16.85 14.49 15.41
CA GLU A 318 -16.31 13.94 16.66
C GLU A 318 -15.31 12.81 16.39
N LEU A 319 -15.58 11.99 15.37
CA LEU A 319 -14.74 10.85 15.02
C LEU A 319 -13.39 11.30 14.42
N PHE A 320 -13.43 12.21 13.45
CA PHE A 320 -12.25 12.80 12.83
C PHE A 320 -12.61 14.13 12.15
N PRO A 321 -12.32 15.29 12.77
CA PRO A 321 -12.63 16.60 12.17
C PRO A 321 -11.78 16.91 10.92
N PHE A 322 -12.33 17.61 9.93
CA PHE A 322 -11.59 18.04 8.74
C PHE A 322 -10.37 18.92 9.07
N GLU A 323 -10.48 19.78 10.09
CA GLU A 323 -9.34 20.58 10.57
C GLU A 323 -8.22 19.71 11.15
N ALA A 324 -8.56 18.54 11.71
CA ALA A 324 -7.56 17.58 12.14
C ALA A 324 -6.85 16.95 10.94
N LEU A 325 -7.56 16.63 9.86
CA LEU A 325 -6.96 16.16 8.60
C LEU A 325 -5.95 17.18 8.05
N LYS A 326 -6.34 18.46 7.92
CA LYS A 326 -5.46 19.51 7.39
C LYS A 326 -4.24 19.75 8.27
N ARG A 327 -4.41 19.74 9.60
CA ARG A 327 -3.29 19.87 10.55
C ARG A 327 -2.35 18.67 10.48
N ASP A 328 -2.91 17.45 10.48
CA ASP A 328 -2.12 16.23 10.40
C ASP A 328 -1.41 16.13 9.05
N TRP A 329 -1.98 16.66 7.96
CA TRP A 329 -1.31 16.74 6.65
C TRP A 329 0.01 17.50 6.75
N LYS A 330 -0.01 18.73 7.28
CA LYS A 330 1.21 19.55 7.45
C LYS A 330 2.29 18.87 8.30
N ARG A 331 1.89 18.01 9.24
CA ARG A 331 2.84 17.36 10.16
C ARG A 331 3.36 16.02 9.65
N PHE A 332 2.50 15.20 9.05
CA PHE A 332 2.76 13.79 8.78
C PHE A 332 2.81 13.44 7.29
N ALA A 333 2.49 14.37 6.37
CA ALA A 333 2.64 14.13 4.93
C ALA A 333 4.11 13.97 4.50
N LEU A 334 5.08 14.27 5.36
CA LEU A 334 6.50 14.03 5.11
C LEU A 334 6.80 12.54 4.88
N MET A 335 6.04 11.64 5.50
CA MET A 335 6.13 10.20 5.18
C MET A 335 5.82 9.96 3.70
N GLY A 336 4.73 10.54 3.19
CA GLY A 336 4.37 10.45 1.78
C GLY A 336 5.41 11.08 0.84
N VAL A 337 6.05 12.19 1.23
CA VAL A 337 7.16 12.81 0.48
C VAL A 337 8.32 11.83 0.34
N PHE A 338 8.76 11.22 1.44
CA PHE A 338 9.86 10.26 1.44
C PHE A 338 9.52 9.00 0.63
N MET A 339 8.32 8.46 0.81
CA MET A 339 7.87 7.31 0.03
C MET A 339 7.74 7.63 -1.47
N GLY A 340 7.24 8.82 -1.82
CA GLY A 340 7.16 9.29 -3.20
C GLY A 340 8.55 9.34 -3.85
N ILE A 341 9.53 9.95 -3.18
CA ILE A 341 10.92 10.02 -3.65
C ILE A 341 11.50 8.61 -3.87
N MET A 342 11.34 7.71 -2.90
CA MET A 342 11.86 6.33 -3.00
C MET A 342 11.17 5.53 -4.09
N LEU A 343 9.85 5.65 -4.25
CA LEU A 343 9.12 4.92 -5.26
C LEU A 343 9.33 5.45 -6.67
N TRP A 344 9.48 6.76 -6.86
CA TRP A 344 9.87 7.27 -8.18
C TRP A 344 11.22 6.68 -8.61
N GLU A 345 12.17 6.51 -7.70
CA GLU A 345 13.42 5.85 -8.05
C GLU A 345 13.21 4.40 -8.50
N VAL A 346 12.34 3.66 -7.81
CA VAL A 346 11.95 2.29 -8.20
C VAL A 346 11.21 2.27 -9.54
N LYS A 347 10.29 3.22 -9.78
CA LYS A 347 9.47 3.29 -11.00
C LYS A 347 10.29 3.56 -12.26
N PHE A 348 11.43 4.22 -12.12
CA PHE A 348 12.38 4.46 -13.21
C PHE A 348 13.34 3.28 -13.46
N MET A 349 13.35 2.27 -12.59
CA MET A 349 14.07 1.02 -12.87
C MET A 349 13.28 0.15 -13.85
N SER A 350 13.99 -0.56 -14.72
CA SER A 350 13.38 -1.52 -15.64
C SER A 350 12.82 -2.73 -14.87
N LYS A 351 11.82 -3.39 -15.46
CA LYS A 351 11.25 -4.62 -14.90
C LYS A 351 12.30 -5.70 -14.60
N LYS A 352 13.31 -5.82 -15.47
CA LYS A 352 14.41 -6.79 -15.28
C LYS A 352 15.28 -6.46 -14.08
N GLU A 353 15.55 -5.17 -13.83
CA GLU A 353 16.31 -4.72 -12.66
C GLU A 353 15.53 -4.98 -11.39
N ILE A 354 14.24 -4.64 -11.36
CA ILE A 354 13.34 -4.91 -10.22
C ILE A 354 13.27 -6.41 -9.90
N GLN A 355 13.14 -7.26 -10.91
CA GLN A 355 13.11 -8.72 -10.71
C GLN A 355 14.41 -9.26 -10.10
N LYS A 356 15.56 -8.67 -10.45
CA LYS A 356 16.86 -9.03 -9.83
C LYS A 356 16.94 -8.61 -8.37
N LEU A 357 16.27 -7.53 -7.99
CA LEU A 357 16.17 -7.10 -6.59
C LEU A 357 15.26 -8.01 -5.76
N GLY A 358 14.20 -8.59 -6.33
CA GLY A 358 13.24 -9.42 -5.59
C GLY A 358 13.62 -10.90 -5.47
N VAL A 359 13.81 -11.59 -6.59
CA VAL A 359 13.70 -13.07 -6.64
C VAL A 359 15.05 -13.78 -6.86
N GLY A 360 16.13 -13.04 -7.14
CA GLY A 360 17.40 -13.62 -7.63
C GLY A 360 18.49 -13.88 -6.57
N THR A 361 18.62 -13.05 -5.54
CA THR A 361 19.88 -12.97 -4.74
C THR A 361 19.64 -13.29 -3.27
N THR A 362 20.05 -14.48 -2.79
CA THR A 362 19.92 -14.87 -1.36
C THR A 362 20.78 -14.05 -0.42
N ASP A 363 21.63 -13.19 -0.99
CA ASP A 363 22.53 -12.32 -0.30
C ASP A 363 21.98 -10.87 -0.30
N GLU A 364 21.63 -10.39 0.90
CA GLU A 364 21.19 -9.00 1.13
C GLU A 364 22.24 -7.98 0.65
N GLN A 365 23.53 -8.30 0.76
CA GLN A 365 24.61 -7.41 0.32
C GLN A 365 24.65 -7.30 -1.20
N GLU A 366 24.43 -8.40 -1.91
CA GLU A 366 24.37 -8.42 -3.38
C GLU A 366 23.15 -7.66 -3.90
N MET A 367 22.00 -7.82 -3.24
CA MET A 367 20.78 -7.07 -3.52
C MET A 367 21.02 -5.56 -3.33
N GLN A 368 21.59 -5.17 -2.18
CA GLN A 368 21.89 -3.78 -1.86
C GLN A 368 22.87 -3.16 -2.85
N LYS A 369 23.91 -3.91 -3.23
CA LYS A 369 24.87 -3.48 -4.25
C LYS A 369 24.19 -3.26 -5.61
N SER A 370 23.36 -4.21 -6.04
CA SER A 370 22.62 -4.11 -7.30
C SER A 370 21.67 -2.91 -7.30
N TYR A 371 20.93 -2.71 -6.21
CA TYR A 371 20.07 -1.54 -6.04
C TYR A 371 20.86 -0.25 -6.13
N THR A 372 22.01 -0.16 -5.47
CA THR A 372 22.88 1.02 -5.50
C THR A 372 23.38 1.33 -6.92
N GLU A 373 23.72 0.32 -7.70
CA GLU A 373 24.15 0.48 -9.10
C GLU A 373 23.00 0.99 -9.99
N TYR A 374 21.80 0.42 -9.86
CA TYR A 374 20.63 0.86 -10.62
C TYR A 374 20.17 2.26 -10.22
N ALA A 375 20.15 2.56 -8.92
CA ALA A 375 19.80 3.87 -8.39
C ALA A 375 20.71 4.99 -8.92
N LYS A 376 22.02 4.72 -9.08
CA LYS A 376 22.95 5.70 -9.68
C LYS A 376 22.58 6.10 -11.10
N VAL A 377 22.08 5.15 -11.90
CA VAL A 377 21.64 5.41 -13.28
C VAL A 377 20.34 6.22 -13.26
N VAL A 378 19.37 5.79 -12.44
CA VAL A 378 18.07 6.47 -12.30
C VAL A 378 18.23 7.93 -11.86
N ARG A 379 19.10 8.19 -10.89
CA ARG A 379 19.36 9.54 -10.35
C ARG A 379 19.92 10.54 -11.36
N GLN A 380 20.45 10.07 -12.48
CA GLN A 380 20.91 10.93 -13.58
C GLN A 380 19.79 11.26 -14.58
N HIS A 381 18.62 10.62 -14.46
CA HIS A 381 17.51 10.82 -15.37
C HIS A 381 16.81 12.17 -15.11
N PRO A 382 16.71 13.08 -16.11
CA PRO A 382 16.14 14.42 -15.90
C PRO A 382 14.70 14.41 -15.38
N GLU A 383 13.85 13.53 -15.92
CA GLU A 383 12.45 13.43 -15.45
C GLU A 383 12.34 12.87 -14.03
N PHE A 384 13.25 11.99 -13.60
CA PHE A 384 13.26 11.53 -12.21
C PHE A 384 13.57 12.71 -11.28
N LEU A 385 14.62 13.47 -11.58
CA LEU A 385 15.01 14.65 -10.79
C LEU A 385 13.90 15.69 -10.72
N LYS A 386 13.24 15.94 -11.86
CA LYS A 386 12.08 16.84 -11.94
C LYS A 386 10.91 16.35 -11.09
N ASN A 387 10.58 15.05 -11.14
CA ASN A 387 9.48 14.47 -10.37
C ASN A 387 9.71 14.60 -8.86
N ILE A 388 10.90 14.23 -8.36
CA ILE A 388 11.20 14.34 -6.92
C ILE A 388 11.29 15.81 -6.46
N SER A 389 11.77 16.70 -7.32
CA SER A 389 11.83 18.14 -7.02
C SER A 389 10.43 18.75 -6.94
N ASN A 390 9.51 18.35 -7.82
CA ASN A 390 8.11 18.81 -7.77
C ASN A 390 7.40 18.38 -6.47
N ILE A 391 7.68 17.19 -5.95
CA ILE A 391 7.18 16.72 -4.65
C ILE A 391 7.68 17.65 -3.53
N ILE A 392 8.98 17.95 -3.53
CA ILE A 392 9.60 18.79 -2.49
C ILE A 392 9.11 20.23 -2.55
N ILE A 393 8.99 20.80 -3.76
CA ILE A 393 8.44 22.15 -3.98
C ILE A 393 7.03 22.21 -3.39
N HIS A 394 6.14 21.29 -3.77
CA HIS A 394 4.79 21.27 -3.24
C HIS A 394 4.76 21.06 -1.72
N ALA A 395 5.60 20.17 -1.18
CA ALA A 395 5.70 19.96 0.26
C ALA A 395 6.11 21.24 1.01
N ALA A 396 7.03 22.04 0.46
CA ALA A 396 7.43 23.33 1.04
C ALA A 396 6.31 24.38 0.93
N GLU A 397 5.68 24.50 -0.24
CA GLU A 397 4.55 25.40 -0.51
C GLU A 397 3.39 25.14 0.46
N TYR A 398 3.11 23.87 0.74
CA TYR A 398 2.00 23.44 1.58
C TYR A 398 2.37 23.35 3.08
N GLY A 399 3.61 23.69 3.45
CA GLY A 399 4.07 23.79 4.84
C GLY A 399 4.35 22.45 5.52
N VAL A 400 4.76 21.44 4.77
CA VAL A 400 5.21 20.12 5.27
C VAL A 400 6.70 20.14 5.65
N ILE A 401 7.51 20.95 4.96
CA ILE A 401 8.96 21.10 5.19
C ILE A 401 9.39 22.55 5.36
#